data_AF-A0A968ANC0-F1
#
_entry.id   AF-A0A968ANC0-F1
#
_cell.length_a   1.000
_cell.length_b   1.000
_cell.length_c   1.000
_cell.angle_alpha   90.00
_cell.angle_beta   90.00
_cell.angle_gamma   90.00
#
_symmetry.space_group_name_H-M   'P 1'
#
loop_
_entity.id
_entity.type
_entity.pdbx_description
1 polymer ?
#
loop_
_entity_poly.entity_id
_entity_poly.type
_entity_poly.pdbx_seq_one_letter_code
_entity_poly.pdbx_strand_id
1 'polypeptide(L)'
;DHHPQQPKADADLFVVRPEIGVSATILIEWLKAGDIEIPADLATALAFAISSETQNLGREATKRDIDSYLHVYVKSSIRKLAQITYPKLPRSYFSTLAKALKKTYIYKNLICSHLGDVPNAEIVAEMADFLLRHERVGWSLCSGR
;
A
#
# COMPACT_ATOMS: atom_id res chain seq x y z
N ASP A 1 -10.16 -10.74 -4.26
CA ASP A 1 -9.20 -10.58 -3.15
C ASP A 1 -7.93 -11.35 -3.47
N HIS A 2 -6.78 -10.84 -3.03
CA HIS A 2 -5.46 -11.47 -3.12
C HIS A 2 -4.95 -11.98 -1.77
N HIS A 3 -5.64 -11.69 -0.68
CA HIS A 3 -5.28 -12.26 0.62
C HIS A 3 -5.64 -13.75 0.69
N PRO A 4 -4.94 -14.54 1.54
CA PRO A 4 -5.36 -15.89 1.88
C PRO A 4 -6.82 -15.90 2.32
N GLN A 5 -7.57 -16.91 1.89
CA GLN A 5 -9.00 -17.00 2.15
C GLN A 5 -9.27 -16.94 3.66
N GLN A 6 -9.98 -15.90 4.09
CA GLN A 6 -10.48 -15.81 5.46
C GLN A 6 -11.75 -16.64 5.62
N PRO A 7 -12.03 -17.19 6.82
CA PRO A 7 -13.24 -17.96 7.05
C PRO A 7 -14.49 -17.08 6.93
N LYS A 8 -15.42 -17.51 6.06
CA LYS A 8 -16.81 -17.04 5.90
C LYS A 8 -16.99 -15.53 5.64
N ALA A 9 -17.03 -15.17 4.36
CA ALA A 9 -17.89 -14.09 3.90
C ALA A 9 -19.17 -14.73 3.31
N ASP A 10 -20.29 -14.02 3.34
CA ASP A 10 -21.55 -14.42 2.70
C ASP A 10 -21.67 -13.67 1.37
N ALA A 11 -21.49 -14.36 0.25
CA ALA A 11 -21.55 -13.77 -1.09
C ALA A 11 -21.88 -14.85 -2.14
N ASP A 12 -22.58 -14.44 -3.19
CA ASP A 12 -22.95 -15.31 -4.31
C ASP A 12 -21.74 -15.72 -5.17
N LEU A 13 -20.68 -14.90 -5.19
CA LEU A 13 -19.45 -15.15 -5.94
C LEU A 13 -18.21 -14.74 -5.15
N PHE A 14 -17.29 -15.69 -4.98
CA PHE A 14 -15.96 -15.46 -4.42
C PHE A 14 -14.88 -15.57 -5.48
N VAL A 15 -14.10 -14.50 -5.64
CA VAL A 15 -12.87 -14.53 -6.44
C VAL A 15 -11.69 -14.17 -5.55
N VAL A 16 -11.00 -15.22 -5.13
CA VAL A 16 -9.79 -15.16 -4.30
C VAL A 16 -8.64 -15.73 -5.14
N ARG A 17 -7.58 -14.95 -5.28
CA ARG A 17 -6.41 -15.25 -6.10
C ARG A 17 -5.15 -14.91 -5.30
N PRO A 18 -4.75 -15.74 -4.31
CA PRO A 18 -3.61 -15.45 -3.45
C PRO A 18 -2.26 -15.37 -4.17
N GLU A 19 -2.22 -15.84 -5.41
CA GLU A 19 -1.04 -15.86 -6.25
C GLU A 19 -0.74 -14.53 -6.96
N ILE A 20 -1.59 -13.50 -6.83
CA ILE A 20 -1.32 -12.16 -7.37
C ILE A 20 -0.90 -11.20 -6.25
N GLY A 21 -0.13 -10.16 -6.60
CA GLY A 21 0.33 -9.17 -5.63
C GLY A 21 -0.77 -8.20 -5.20
N VAL A 22 -1.79 -7.94 -6.04
CA VAL A 22 -2.80 -6.90 -5.77
C VAL A 22 -4.18 -7.27 -6.31
N SER A 23 -5.25 -7.03 -5.53
CA SER A 23 -6.63 -7.23 -5.99
C SER A 23 -7.00 -6.40 -7.23
N ALA A 24 -6.41 -5.22 -7.41
CA ALA A 24 -6.64 -4.35 -8.57
C ALA A 24 -6.25 -5.02 -9.90
N THR A 25 -5.29 -5.93 -9.88
CA THR A 25 -4.88 -6.74 -11.04
C THR A 25 -6.03 -7.60 -11.55
N ILE A 26 -6.83 -8.21 -10.67
CA ILE A 26 -8.02 -8.99 -11.05
C ILE A 26 -9.00 -8.10 -11.83
N LEU A 27 -9.28 -6.91 -11.28
CA LEU A 27 -10.24 -5.99 -11.88
C LEU A 27 -9.78 -5.52 -13.26
N ILE A 28 -8.50 -5.16 -13.40
CA ILE A 28 -7.92 -4.75 -14.69
C ILE A 28 -8.04 -5.88 -15.72
N GLU A 29 -7.71 -7.11 -15.35
CA GLU A 29 -7.80 -8.26 -16.26
C GLU A 29 -9.24 -8.52 -16.71
N TRP A 30 -10.23 -8.37 -15.83
CA TRP A 30 -11.64 -8.52 -16.20
C TRP A 30 -12.16 -7.41 -17.10
N LEU A 31 -11.82 -6.16 -16.80
CA LEU A 31 -12.18 -5.03 -17.66
C LEU A 31 -11.59 -5.22 -19.07
N LYS A 32 -10.33 -5.68 -19.15
CA LYS A 32 -9.70 -6.02 -20.43
C LYS A 32 -10.39 -7.19 -21.14
N ALA A 33 -10.71 -8.26 -20.42
CA ALA A 33 -11.36 -9.44 -20.99
C ALA A 33 -12.78 -9.15 -21.49
N GLY A 34 -13.47 -8.19 -20.86
CA GLY A 34 -14.79 -7.72 -21.26
C GLY A 34 -14.79 -6.59 -22.30
N ASP A 35 -13.62 -6.17 -22.79
CA ASP A 35 -13.45 -5.01 -23.68
C ASP A 35 -14.09 -3.72 -23.12
N ILE A 36 -14.02 -3.56 -21.79
CA ILE A 36 -14.57 -2.40 -21.09
C ILE A 36 -13.49 -1.31 -21.05
N GLU A 37 -13.84 -0.12 -21.55
CA GLU A 37 -12.95 1.03 -21.49
C GLU A 37 -12.61 1.40 -20.03
N ILE A 38 -11.33 1.71 -19.79
CA ILE A 38 -10.83 2.19 -18.50
C ILE A 38 -10.55 3.69 -18.63
N PRO A 39 -11.43 4.57 -18.13
CA PRO A 39 -11.22 6.02 -18.18
C PRO A 39 -10.00 6.43 -17.36
N ALA A 40 -9.44 7.60 -17.67
CA ALA A 40 -8.20 8.09 -17.06
C ALA A 40 -8.22 8.13 -15.52
N ASP A 41 -9.36 8.51 -14.92
CA ASP A 41 -9.48 8.60 -13.45
C ASP A 41 -9.50 7.22 -12.80
N LEU A 42 -10.18 6.24 -13.41
CA LEU A 42 -10.14 4.85 -12.96
C LEU A 42 -8.75 4.25 -13.16
N ALA A 43 -8.12 4.52 -14.31
CA ALA A 43 -6.75 4.10 -14.59
C ALA A 43 -5.77 4.63 -13.53
N THR A 44 -5.89 5.91 -13.14
CA THR A 44 -5.09 6.51 -12.07
C THR A 44 -5.30 5.81 -10.73
N ALA A 45 -6.54 5.54 -10.34
CA ALA A 45 -6.83 4.84 -9.09
C ALA A 45 -6.25 3.42 -9.07
N LEU A 46 -6.38 2.69 -10.19
CA LEU A 46 -5.85 1.34 -10.36
C LEU A 46 -4.31 1.31 -10.37
N ALA A 47 -3.68 2.28 -11.04
CA ALA A 47 -2.23 2.44 -11.01
C ALA A 47 -1.73 2.72 -9.60
N PHE A 48 -2.40 3.63 -8.87
CA PHE A 48 -2.09 3.92 -7.49
C PHE A 48 -2.19 2.66 -6.62
N ALA A 49 -3.30 1.93 -6.69
CA ALA A 49 -3.52 0.71 -5.91
C ALA A 49 -2.41 -0.33 -6.13
N ILE A 50 -2.00 -0.57 -7.38
CA ILE A 50 -0.88 -1.50 -7.64
C ILE A 50 0.42 -0.97 -7.04
N SER A 51 0.73 0.32 -7.28
CA SER A 51 1.98 0.91 -6.80
C SER A 51 2.07 0.96 -5.27
N SER A 52 0.98 1.24 -4.56
CA SER A 52 0.98 1.36 -3.10
C SER A 52 1.13 0.00 -2.43
N GLU A 53 0.42 -1.02 -2.91
CA GLU A 53 0.45 -2.37 -2.34
C GLU A 53 1.80 -3.08 -2.58
N THR A 54 2.36 -2.91 -3.78
CA THR A 54 3.60 -3.59 -4.18
C THR A 54 4.88 -2.80 -3.90
N GLN A 55 4.79 -1.69 -3.16
CA GLN A 55 5.92 -0.77 -2.94
C GLN A 55 6.62 -0.37 -4.26
N ASN A 56 5.84 0.14 -5.22
CA ASN A 56 6.27 0.45 -6.59
C ASN A 56 6.89 -0.76 -7.31
N LEU A 57 6.20 -1.90 -7.25
CA LEU A 57 6.62 -3.18 -7.85
C LEU A 57 7.89 -3.79 -7.22
N GLY A 58 8.38 -3.24 -6.11
CA GLY A 58 9.57 -3.72 -5.40
C GLY A 58 9.30 -4.88 -4.42
N ARG A 59 8.03 -5.12 -4.07
CA ARG A 59 7.60 -6.13 -3.11
C ARG A 59 6.40 -6.90 -3.64
N GLU A 60 6.49 -8.24 -3.60
CA GLU A 60 5.37 -9.17 -3.85
C GLU A 60 4.63 -8.95 -5.19
N ALA A 61 5.24 -8.22 -6.13
CA ALA A 61 4.70 -8.00 -7.46
C ALA A 61 4.92 -9.21 -8.35
N THR A 62 3.86 -9.61 -9.04
CA THR A 62 3.91 -10.66 -10.06
C THR A 62 4.00 -10.07 -11.46
N LYS A 63 4.31 -10.91 -12.45
CA LYS A 63 4.26 -10.51 -13.87
C LYS A 63 2.88 -9.94 -14.25
N ARG A 64 1.79 -10.49 -13.69
CA ARG A 64 0.42 -10.02 -13.93
C ARG A 64 0.20 -8.62 -13.38
N ASP A 65 0.75 -8.31 -12.19
CA ASP A 65 0.67 -6.98 -11.60
C ASP A 65 1.47 -5.96 -12.45
N ILE A 66 2.65 -6.34 -12.94
CA ILE A 66 3.48 -5.50 -13.82
C ILE A 66 2.75 -5.20 -15.13
N ASP A 67 2.24 -6.23 -15.80
CA ASP A 67 1.54 -6.09 -17.08
C ASP A 67 0.26 -5.25 -16.91
N SER A 68 -0.45 -5.43 -15.80
CA SER A 68 -1.66 -4.67 -15.47
C SER A 68 -1.33 -3.22 -15.13
N TYR A 69 -0.28 -2.98 -14.34
CA TYR A 69 0.20 -1.64 -14.01
C TYR A 69 0.57 -0.87 -15.27
N LEU A 70 1.39 -1.43 -16.15
CA LEU A 70 1.79 -0.78 -17.40
C LEU A 70 0.58 -0.46 -18.29
N HIS A 71 -0.42 -1.33 -18.34
CA HIS A 71 -1.64 -1.11 -19.10
C HIS A 71 -2.45 0.11 -18.63
N VAL A 72 -2.57 0.31 -17.32
CA VAL A 72 -3.33 1.46 -16.78
C VAL A 72 -2.47 2.71 -16.61
N TYR A 73 -1.17 2.56 -16.37
CA TYR A 73 -0.26 3.67 -16.14
C TYR A 73 -0.22 4.63 -17.34
N VAL A 74 -0.20 4.10 -18.57
CA VAL A 74 -0.21 4.92 -19.80
C VAL A 74 -1.50 5.72 -20.00
N LYS A 75 -2.61 5.31 -19.37
CA LYS A 75 -3.91 6.01 -19.40
C LYS A 75 -4.10 6.94 -18.21
N SER A 76 -3.24 6.86 -17.21
CA SER A 76 -3.39 7.55 -15.94
C SER A 76 -3.06 9.03 -16.07
N SER A 77 -3.78 9.87 -15.33
CA SER A 77 -3.32 11.23 -15.05
C SER A 77 -2.13 11.19 -14.10
N ILE A 78 -0.92 11.40 -14.64
CA ILE A 78 0.32 11.43 -13.84
C ILE A 78 0.28 12.52 -12.76
N ARG A 79 -0.38 13.65 -13.04
CA ARG A 79 -0.57 14.72 -12.05
C ARG A 79 -1.43 14.26 -10.87
N LYS A 80 -2.57 13.60 -11.13
CA LYS A 80 -3.44 13.10 -10.05
C LYS A 80 -2.75 11.97 -9.28
N LEU A 81 -2.06 11.08 -9.99
CA LEU A 81 -1.27 10.01 -9.37
C LEU A 81 -0.25 10.60 -8.38
N ALA A 82 0.56 11.57 -8.82
CA ALA A 82 1.53 12.23 -7.94
C ALA A 82 0.89 12.94 -6.74
N GLN A 83 -0.29 13.56 -6.91
CA GLN A 83 -1.02 14.22 -5.82
C GLN A 83 -1.51 13.24 -4.76
N ILE A 84 -1.92 12.03 -5.15
CA ILE A 84 -2.40 10.99 -4.23
C ILE A 84 -1.21 10.27 -3.57
N THR A 85 -0.12 10.03 -4.31
CA THR A 85 1.10 9.39 -3.78
C THR A 85 1.85 10.29 -2.80
N TYR A 86 1.86 11.61 -3.04
CA TYR A 86 2.59 12.58 -2.22
C TYR A 86 1.65 13.70 -1.71
N PRO A 87 0.71 13.38 -0.82
CA PRO A 87 -0.23 14.36 -0.31
C PRO A 87 0.46 15.38 0.59
N LYS A 88 -0.14 16.57 0.73
CA LYS A 88 0.28 17.53 1.75
C LYS A 88 -0.14 17.01 3.12
N LEU A 89 0.81 16.94 4.05
CA LEU A 89 0.58 16.39 5.39
C LEU A 89 0.36 17.49 6.44
N PRO A 90 -0.54 17.27 7.42
CA PRO A 90 -0.79 18.24 8.49
C PRO A 90 0.36 18.30 9.50
N ARG A 91 0.42 19.38 10.29
CA ARG A 91 1.42 19.53 11.38
C ARG A 91 1.41 18.36 12.39
N SER A 92 0.23 17.78 12.64
CA SER A 92 0.08 16.62 13.51
C SER A 92 0.91 15.42 13.04
N TYR A 93 1.00 15.18 11.73
CA TYR A 93 1.84 14.13 11.15
C TYR A 93 3.31 14.29 11.57
N PHE A 94 3.87 15.48 11.35
CA PHE A 94 5.27 15.76 11.69
C PHE A 94 5.53 15.70 13.20
N SER A 95 4.53 16.03 14.01
CA SER A 95 4.61 15.87 15.47
C SER A 95 4.69 14.40 15.87
N THR A 96 3.89 13.54 15.24
CA THR A 96 3.97 12.07 15.43
C THR A 96 5.31 11.52 14.95
N LEU A 97 5.81 11.95 13.79
CA LEU A 97 7.12 11.54 13.30
C LEU A 97 8.24 11.94 14.28
N ALA A 98 8.23 13.18 14.78
CA ALA A 98 9.20 13.61 15.78
C ALA A 98 9.11 12.80 17.08
N LYS A 99 7.89 12.43 17.50
CA LYS A 99 7.65 11.55 18.65
C LYS A 99 8.18 10.14 18.39
N ALA A 100 7.92 9.58 17.20
CA ALA A 100 8.42 8.27 16.77
C ALA A 100 9.94 8.23 16.89
N LEU A 101 10.64 9.16 16.22
CA LEU A 101 12.09 9.27 16.22
C LEU A 101 12.69 9.40 17.63
N LYS A 102 12.06 10.19 18.51
CA LYS A 102 12.53 10.38 19.90
C LYS A 102 12.30 9.15 20.78
N LYS A 103 11.26 8.36 20.51
CA LYS A 103 10.86 7.20 21.32
C LYS A 103 11.31 5.86 20.73
N THR A 104 12.03 5.89 19.61
CA THR A 104 12.54 4.68 18.97
C THR A 104 13.65 4.04 19.80
N TYR A 105 13.59 2.73 19.95
CA TYR A 105 14.62 1.90 20.56
C TYR A 105 15.04 0.79 19.58
N ILE A 106 16.34 0.51 19.49
CA ILE A 106 16.89 -0.54 18.64
C ILE A 106 17.43 -1.66 19.53
N TYR A 107 17.00 -2.89 19.25
CA TYR A 107 17.54 -4.10 19.86
C TYR A 107 17.92 -5.10 18.78
N LYS A 108 19.22 -5.38 18.63
CA LYS A 108 19.76 -6.22 17.55
C LYS A 108 19.28 -5.70 16.17
N ASN A 109 18.50 -6.50 15.45
CA ASN A 109 17.95 -6.19 14.12
C ASN A 109 16.48 -5.73 14.16
N LEU A 110 15.95 -5.41 15.33
CA LEU A 110 14.58 -4.94 15.55
C LEU A 110 14.58 -3.46 15.98
N ILE A 111 13.76 -2.65 15.31
CA ILE A 111 13.45 -1.27 15.70
C ILE A 111 12.03 -1.21 16.26
N CYS A 112 11.87 -0.60 17.44
CA CYS A 112 10.59 -0.48 18.13
C CYS A 112 10.26 0.99 18.38
N SER A 113 9.00 1.39 18.20
CA SER A 113 8.51 2.72 18.63
C SER A 113 7.08 2.66 19.17
N HIS A 114 6.85 3.25 20.34
CA HIS A 114 5.50 3.42 20.89
C HIS A 114 5.05 4.87 20.75
N LEU A 115 4.13 5.09 19.82
CA LEU A 115 3.62 6.41 19.42
C LEU A 115 2.63 6.99 20.42
N GLY A 116 2.11 6.22 21.40
CA GLY A 116 1.03 6.68 22.29
C GLY A 116 -0.20 7.12 21.50
N ASP A 117 -0.88 8.18 21.92
CA ASP A 117 -2.04 8.70 21.18
C ASP A 117 -1.66 9.16 19.77
N VAL A 118 -2.37 8.63 18.77
CA VAL A 118 -2.21 8.91 17.34
C VAL A 118 -3.51 9.42 16.72
N PRO A 119 -3.44 10.26 15.67
CA PRO A 119 -4.64 10.81 15.03
C PRO A 119 -5.45 9.78 14.23
N ASN A 120 -4.83 8.68 13.80
CA ASN A 120 -5.44 7.56 13.08
C ASN A 120 -4.54 6.31 13.22
N ALA A 121 -5.05 5.13 12.89
CA ALA A 121 -4.31 3.88 13.08
C ALA A 121 -3.22 3.67 12.00
N GLU A 122 -3.44 4.24 10.82
CA GLU A 122 -2.65 4.11 9.62
C GLU A 122 -1.25 4.70 9.80
N ILE A 123 -1.14 5.78 10.58
CA ILE A 123 0.16 6.37 10.93
C ILE A 123 1.06 5.40 11.69
N VAL A 124 0.50 4.41 12.40
CA VAL A 124 1.30 3.40 13.10
C VAL A 124 2.01 2.49 12.09
N ALA A 125 1.27 2.00 11.08
CA ALA A 125 1.84 1.21 10.00
C ALA A 125 2.84 2.03 9.18
N GLU A 126 2.50 3.28 8.87
CA GLU A 126 3.39 4.18 8.12
C GLU A 126 4.70 4.45 8.87
N MET A 127 4.67 4.66 10.19
CA MET A 127 5.89 4.81 10.99
C MET A 127 6.70 3.52 11.05
N ALA A 128 6.04 2.35 11.07
CA ALA A 128 6.74 1.06 11.02
C ALA A 128 7.52 0.92 9.71
N ASP A 129 6.88 1.18 8.57
CA ASP A 129 7.51 1.13 7.25
C ASP A 129 8.61 2.19 7.11
N PHE A 130 8.38 3.40 7.62
CA PHE A 130 9.37 4.46 7.64
C PHE A 130 10.65 4.02 8.37
N LEU A 131 10.50 3.43 9.56
CA LEU A 131 11.60 3.00 10.42
C LEU A 131 12.30 1.73 9.92
N LEU A 132 11.61 0.86 9.17
CA LEU A 132 12.18 -0.36 8.59
C LEU A 132 13.34 -0.06 7.62
N ARG A 133 13.41 1.17 7.09
CA ARG A 133 14.50 1.65 6.22
C ARG A 133 15.79 1.96 6.97
N HIS A 134 15.80 1.87 8.30
CA HIS A 134 17.00 2.09 9.10
C HIS A 134 18.06 1.01 8.79
N GLU A 135 19.31 1.43 8.59
CA GLU A 135 20.40 0.51 8.28
C GLU A 135 20.55 -0.57 9.36
N ARG A 136 20.85 -1.81 8.95
CA ARG A 136 21.07 -2.98 9.83
C ARG A 136 19.83 -3.44 10.62
N VAL A 137 18.65 -2.89 10.32
CA VAL A 137 17.36 -3.37 10.85
C VAL A 137 16.71 -4.27 9.80
N GLY A 138 16.12 -5.38 10.25
CA GLY A 138 15.31 -6.28 9.42
C GLY A 138 13.85 -6.36 9.85
N TRP A 139 13.51 -5.84 11.03
CA TRP A 139 12.18 -5.88 11.61
C TRP A 139 11.81 -4.54 12.21
N SER A 140 10.56 -4.12 12.03
CA SER A 140 10.01 -2.89 12.60
C SER A 140 8.72 -3.18 13.35
N LEU A 141 8.61 -2.66 14.57
CA LEU A 141 7.41 -2.75 15.39
C LEU A 141 7.00 -1.35 15.85
N CYS A 142 5.86 -0.88 15.37
CA CYS A 142 5.23 0.33 15.89
C CYS A 142 3.91 0.01 16.57
N SER A 143 3.59 0.77 17.61
CA SER A 143 2.30 0.70 18.31
C SER A 143 1.80 2.11 18.65
N GLY A 144 0.49 2.27 18.76
CA GLY A 144 -0.17 3.54 19.09
C GLY A 144 -1.60 3.28 19.55
N ARG A 145 -2.26 4.31 20.07
CA ARG A 145 -3.66 4.31 20.52
C ARG A 145 -4.45 5.40 19.82
#